data_AF-A0A8J4QK49-F1
#
_entry.id   AF-A0A8J4QK49-F1
#
_cell.length_a   1.000
_cell.length_b   1.000
_cell.length_c   1.000
_cell.angle_alpha   90.00
_cell.angle_beta   90.00
_cell.angle_gamma   90.00
#
_symmetry.space_group_name_H-M   'P 1'
#
loop_
_entity.id
_entity.type
_entity.pdbx_description
1 polymer ?
#
loop_
_entity_poly.entity_id
_entity_poly.type
_entity_poly.pdbx_seq_one_letter_code
_entity_poly.pdbx_strand_id
1 'polypeptide(L)'
;MPPHINCNISKETAKLMYQQESGLFDFRRMEVSPLLLVIDRRDDPVTPLLNQWTYQAMVHELLGIQDNKVDLRNIGKLPKDQQEVVLSSEQDAFFKANMYENFGDIGMNIKRLVDEFQQISKSNQSIQTIEDMAKFVDKYPEYRKMHGNVSKHVTLVTEMSKIVEERKLMLVSETEQELACNGGQVAAFEM
;
A
#
# COMPACT_ATOMS: atom_id res chain seq x y z
N MET A 1 -15.78 -25.50 22.42
CA MET A 1 -16.04 -24.25 23.15
C MET A 1 -16.57 -23.24 22.15
N PRO A 2 -17.73 -22.59 22.39
CA PRO A 2 -18.17 -21.51 21.53
C PRO A 2 -17.21 -20.31 21.69
N PRO A 3 -16.86 -19.59 20.61
CA PRO A 3 -15.98 -18.43 20.70
C PRO A 3 -16.63 -17.35 21.57
N HIS A 4 -15.84 -16.75 22.46
CA HIS A 4 -16.26 -15.63 23.29
C HIS A 4 -16.50 -14.41 22.40
N ILE A 5 -17.77 -14.16 22.04
CA ILE A 5 -18.19 -12.99 21.26
C ILE A 5 -18.53 -11.85 22.23
N ASN A 6 -17.62 -10.89 22.41
CA ASN A 6 -17.73 -9.84 23.41
C ASN A 6 -18.32 -8.50 22.89
N CYS A 7 -18.83 -8.44 21.65
CA CYS A 7 -19.30 -7.19 21.04
C CYS A 7 -20.76 -7.24 20.60
N ASN A 8 -21.55 -6.21 20.96
CA ASN A 8 -22.96 -6.06 20.56
C ASN A 8 -23.13 -6.06 19.03
N ILE A 9 -22.18 -5.52 18.27
CA ILE A 9 -22.20 -5.52 16.80
C ILE A 9 -22.13 -6.96 16.28
N SER A 10 -21.24 -7.79 16.84
CA SER A 10 -21.11 -9.19 16.42
C SER A 10 -22.37 -10.00 16.72
N LYS A 11 -23.04 -9.74 17.85
CA LYS A 11 -24.34 -10.36 18.18
C LYS A 11 -25.42 -9.95 17.20
N GLU A 12 -25.48 -8.67 16.83
CA GLU A 12 -26.47 -8.15 15.88
C GLU A 12 -26.23 -8.71 14.47
N THR A 13 -24.97 -8.75 14.00
CA THR A 13 -24.61 -9.37 12.70
C THR A 13 -25.01 -10.83 12.65
N ALA A 14 -24.73 -11.62 13.70
CA ALA A 14 -25.12 -13.02 13.77
C ALA A 14 -26.64 -13.19 13.75
N LYS A 15 -27.38 -12.31 14.42
CA LYS A 15 -28.84 -12.30 14.44
C LYS A 15 -29.41 -12.04 13.04
N LEU A 16 -28.89 -11.02 12.33
CA LEU A 16 -29.32 -10.69 10.98
C LEU A 16 -29.10 -11.88 10.02
N MET A 17 -27.89 -12.45 9.99
CA MET A 17 -27.53 -13.54 9.08
C MET A 17 -28.37 -14.80 9.29
N TYR A 18 -28.54 -15.25 10.53
CA TYR A 18 -29.14 -16.56 10.81
C TYR A 18 -30.62 -16.53 11.15
N GLN A 19 -31.16 -15.39 11.61
CA GLN A 19 -32.56 -15.30 12.05
C GLN A 19 -33.44 -14.50 11.09
N GLN A 20 -32.91 -13.47 10.42
CA GLN A 20 -33.72 -12.62 9.54
C GLN A 20 -33.57 -12.97 8.06
N GLU A 21 -32.35 -13.29 7.61
CA GLU A 21 -32.05 -13.51 6.19
C GLU A 21 -31.64 -14.96 5.86
N SER A 22 -32.07 -15.94 6.66
CA SER A 22 -31.63 -17.34 6.54
C SER A 22 -31.75 -17.95 5.12
N GLY A 23 -32.72 -17.52 4.32
CA GLY A 23 -32.89 -17.98 2.93
C GLY A 23 -31.81 -17.48 1.95
N LEU A 24 -31.15 -16.36 2.23
CA LEU A 24 -30.01 -15.86 1.44
C LEU A 24 -28.71 -16.63 1.74
N PHE A 25 -28.64 -17.29 2.90
CA PHE A 25 -27.47 -18.00 3.41
C PHE A 25 -27.60 -19.53 3.33
N ASP A 26 -28.56 -20.06 2.56
CA ASP A 26 -28.72 -21.51 2.30
C ASP A 26 -27.69 -22.02 1.28
N PHE A 27 -26.41 -21.96 1.68
CA PHE A 27 -25.30 -22.44 0.86
C PHE A 27 -25.12 -23.95 0.98
N ARG A 28 -24.52 -24.55 -0.05
CA ARG A 28 -24.09 -25.95 0.00
C ARG A 28 -23.16 -26.16 1.19
N ARG A 29 -23.44 -27.17 2.02
CA ARG A 29 -22.58 -27.53 3.15
C ARG A 29 -21.16 -27.86 2.65
N MET A 30 -20.18 -27.14 3.19
CA MET A 30 -18.76 -27.37 2.97
C MET A 30 -18.20 -28.25 4.10
N GLU A 31 -17.14 -29.03 3.83
CA GLU A 31 -16.46 -29.83 4.86
C GLU A 31 -15.83 -28.97 5.96
N VAL A 32 -15.38 -27.76 5.60
CA VAL A 32 -14.88 -26.75 6.53
C VAL A 32 -15.83 -25.57 6.52
N SER A 33 -16.42 -25.26 7.68
CA SER A 33 -17.27 -24.08 7.81
C SER A 33 -16.42 -22.81 7.88
N PRO A 34 -16.75 -21.76 7.13
CA PRO A 34 -16.03 -20.49 7.22
C PRO A 34 -16.23 -19.85 8.60
N LEU A 35 -15.18 -19.19 9.11
CA LEU A 35 -15.21 -18.45 10.36
C LEU A 35 -15.23 -16.94 10.08
N LEU A 36 -16.28 -16.26 10.53
CA LEU A 36 -16.35 -14.80 10.53
C LEU A 36 -15.84 -14.26 11.87
N LEU A 37 -14.75 -13.49 11.84
CA LEU A 37 -14.22 -12.76 13.00
C LEU A 37 -14.68 -11.31 12.94
N VAL A 38 -15.45 -10.88 13.94
CA VAL A 38 -15.87 -9.47 14.10
C VAL A 38 -15.10 -8.92 15.29
N ILE A 39 -14.23 -7.96 15.02
CA ILE A 39 -13.33 -7.34 16.01
C ILE A 39 -13.72 -5.87 16.17
N ASP A 40 -13.67 -5.37 17.40
CA ASP A 40 -13.83 -3.96 17.68
C ASP A 40 -12.47 -3.25 17.60
N ARG A 41 -12.38 -2.14 16.85
CA ARG A 41 -11.12 -1.39 16.75
C ARG A 41 -10.64 -0.88 18.11
N ARG A 42 -11.55 -0.70 19.07
CA ARG A 42 -11.22 -0.27 20.44
C ARG A 42 -10.35 -1.27 21.20
N ASP A 43 -10.30 -2.53 20.76
CA ASP A 43 -9.45 -3.56 21.37
C ASP A 43 -7.96 -3.36 21.02
N ASP A 44 -7.66 -2.63 19.95
CA ASP A 44 -6.30 -2.23 19.55
C ASP A 44 -6.29 -0.79 19.00
N PRO A 45 -6.28 0.20 19.90
CA PRO A 45 -6.22 1.61 19.53
C PRO A 45 -4.81 2.06 19.14
N VAL A 46 -3.78 1.26 19.41
CA VAL A 46 -2.36 1.64 19.22
C VAL A 46 -1.97 1.51 17.77
N THR A 47 -2.25 0.37 17.13
CA THR A 47 -1.88 0.11 15.74
C THR A 47 -2.23 1.21 14.74
N PRO A 48 -3.44 1.83 14.75
CA PRO A 48 -3.76 2.91 13.80
C PRO A 48 -3.05 4.24 14.08
N LEU A 49 -2.37 4.39 15.23
CA LEU A 49 -1.65 5.60 15.61
C LEU A 49 -0.16 5.54 15.29
N LEU A 50 0.40 4.35 15.05
CA LEU A 50 1.82 4.16 14.77
C LEU A 50 2.16 4.55 13.33
N ASN A 51 3.31 5.22 13.15
CA ASN A 51 3.88 5.42 11.82
C ASN A 51 4.13 4.08 11.11
N GLN A 52 3.73 4.01 9.84
CA GLN A 52 3.81 2.83 9.01
C GLN A 52 4.96 2.91 8.01
N TRP A 53 5.69 1.80 7.88
CA TRP A 53 6.88 1.72 7.03
C TRP A 53 6.77 0.74 5.87
N THR A 54 5.61 0.08 5.70
CA THR A 54 5.33 -0.72 4.50
C THR A 54 4.78 0.16 3.39
N TYR A 55 5.11 -0.16 2.14
CA TYR A 55 4.87 0.77 1.03
C TYR A 55 3.42 1.28 0.93
N GLN A 56 2.44 0.38 0.92
CA GLN A 56 1.03 0.76 0.81
C GLN A 56 0.55 1.57 2.01
N ALA A 57 0.93 1.15 3.23
CA ALA A 57 0.48 1.80 4.45
C ALA A 57 1.09 3.20 4.59
N MET A 58 2.37 3.36 4.25
CA MET A 58 3.08 4.63 4.27
C MET A 58 2.51 5.62 3.24
N VAL A 59 2.15 5.14 2.04
CA VAL A 59 1.44 5.98 1.07
C VAL A 59 0.09 6.43 1.62
N HIS A 60 -0.67 5.53 2.24
CA HIS A 60 -1.97 5.88 2.84
C HIS A 60 -1.83 6.91 3.97
N GLU A 61 -0.81 6.77 4.81
CA GLU A 61 -0.56 7.65 5.94
C GLU A 61 -0.08 9.04 5.53
N LEU A 62 0.90 9.11 4.62
CA LEU A 62 1.56 10.38 4.28
C LEU A 62 0.85 11.14 3.17
N LEU A 63 0.28 10.43 2.19
CA LEU A 63 -0.29 11.01 0.97
C LEU A 63 -1.80 10.81 0.87
N GLY A 64 -2.34 9.79 1.57
CA GLY A 64 -3.75 9.41 1.49
C GLY A 64 -4.04 8.53 0.28
N ILE A 65 -4.75 7.43 0.52
CA ILE A 65 -5.35 6.61 -0.56
C ILE A 65 -6.86 6.67 -0.41
N GLN A 66 -7.55 7.13 -1.44
CA GLN A 66 -9.01 7.16 -1.53
C GLN A 66 -9.43 6.47 -2.83
N ASP A 67 -10.26 5.42 -2.74
CA ASP A 67 -10.70 4.64 -3.91
C ASP A 67 -9.54 4.17 -4.81
N ASN A 68 -8.44 3.71 -4.18
CA ASN A 68 -7.19 3.31 -4.83
C ASN A 68 -6.47 4.43 -5.61
N LYS A 69 -6.79 5.69 -5.30
CA LYS A 69 -6.19 6.88 -5.90
C LYS A 69 -5.45 7.70 -4.86
N VAL A 70 -4.33 8.29 -5.30
CA VAL A 70 -3.52 9.23 -4.53
C VAL A 70 -3.58 10.58 -5.24
N ASP A 71 -3.93 11.61 -4.50
CA ASP A 71 -3.99 12.98 -5.00
C ASP A 71 -2.67 13.70 -4.75
N LEU A 72 -1.97 14.05 -5.84
CA LEU A 72 -0.68 14.72 -5.81
C LEU A 72 -0.77 16.22 -6.08
N ARG A 73 -1.98 16.81 -6.14
CA ARG A 73 -2.17 18.24 -6.43
C ARG A 73 -1.43 19.17 -5.47
N ASN A 74 -1.28 18.76 -4.21
CA ASN A 74 -0.65 19.55 -3.16
C ASN A 74 0.89 19.42 -3.12
N ILE A 75 1.44 18.51 -3.92
CA ILE A 75 2.81 18.03 -3.75
C ILE A 75 3.80 18.71 -4.72
N GLY A 76 3.31 19.57 -5.61
CA GLY A 76 4.14 20.45 -6.41
C GLY A 76 3.45 20.91 -7.69
N LYS A 77 4.21 21.54 -8.59
CA LYS A 77 3.74 21.84 -9.95
C LYS A 77 3.87 20.61 -10.84
N LEU A 78 3.10 19.57 -10.54
CA LEU A 78 2.98 18.42 -11.43
C LEU A 78 2.09 18.79 -12.62
N PRO A 79 2.40 18.30 -13.83
CA PRO A 79 1.52 18.47 -14.99
C PRO A 79 0.16 17.81 -14.69
N LYS A 80 -0.92 18.34 -15.30
CA LYS A 80 -2.31 17.98 -14.95
C LYS A 80 -2.61 16.49 -15.03
N ASP A 81 -1.90 15.78 -15.89
CA ASP A 81 -2.00 14.34 -16.12
C ASP A 81 -1.32 13.49 -15.03
N GLN A 82 -0.51 14.10 -14.15
CA GLN A 82 0.18 13.42 -13.04
C GLN A 82 -0.35 13.84 -11.66
N GLN A 83 -1.45 14.58 -11.61
CA GLN A 83 -2.05 15.06 -10.37
C GLN A 83 -2.83 13.97 -9.62
N GLU A 84 -3.23 12.90 -10.31
CA GLU A 84 -3.92 11.76 -9.69
C GLU A 84 -3.22 10.47 -10.13
N VAL A 85 -2.90 9.63 -9.16
CA VAL A 85 -2.20 8.36 -9.37
C VAL A 85 -3.06 7.20 -8.90
N VAL A 86 -3.24 6.19 -9.75
CA VAL A 86 -3.92 4.94 -9.39
C VAL A 86 -2.92 3.90 -8.89
N LEU A 87 -3.20 3.33 -7.72
CA LEU A 87 -2.46 2.24 -7.09
C LEU A 87 -3.34 0.99 -7.02
N SER A 88 -3.11 0.04 -7.93
CA SER A 88 -3.86 -1.22 -7.99
C SER A 88 -2.90 -2.40 -8.15
N SER A 89 -2.99 -3.38 -7.25
CA SER A 89 -2.19 -4.60 -7.31
C SER A 89 -2.58 -5.52 -8.48
N GLU A 90 -3.75 -5.32 -9.08
CA GLU A 90 -4.19 -6.10 -10.25
C GLU A 90 -3.58 -5.57 -11.55
N GLN A 91 -3.39 -4.26 -11.65
CA GLN A 91 -2.96 -3.58 -12.89
C GLN A 91 -1.48 -3.19 -12.88
N ASP A 92 -0.85 -3.21 -11.70
CA ASP A 92 0.52 -2.79 -11.46
C ASP A 92 1.34 -3.89 -10.79
N ALA A 93 2.15 -4.58 -11.59
CA ALA A 93 2.99 -5.69 -11.11
C ALA A 93 4.09 -5.21 -10.14
N PHE A 94 4.61 -3.99 -10.33
CA PHE A 94 5.60 -3.43 -9.42
C PHE A 94 4.97 -3.18 -8.06
N PHE A 95 3.81 -2.52 -8.03
CA PHE A 95 3.07 -2.28 -6.79
C PHE A 95 2.73 -3.59 -6.08
N LYS A 96 2.19 -4.59 -6.80
CA LYS A 96 1.84 -5.90 -6.23
C LYS A 96 3.03 -6.59 -5.54
N ALA A 97 4.21 -6.54 -6.15
CA ALA A 97 5.41 -7.17 -5.61
C ALA A 97 6.00 -6.42 -4.41
N ASN A 98 5.67 -5.13 -4.26
CA ASN A 98 6.32 -4.22 -3.33
C ASN A 98 5.38 -3.65 -2.25
N MET A 99 4.06 -3.86 -2.34
CA MET A 99 3.07 -3.18 -1.48
C MET A 99 3.28 -3.39 0.03
N TYR A 100 3.93 -4.49 0.43
CA TYR A 100 4.23 -4.83 1.83
C TYR A 100 5.73 -4.78 2.16
N GLU A 101 6.58 -4.41 1.21
CA GLU A 101 8.01 -4.24 1.45
C GLU A 101 8.24 -2.98 2.30
N ASN A 102 9.29 -3.00 3.12
CA ASN A 102 9.64 -1.87 3.96
C ASN A 102 10.21 -0.72 3.11
N PHE A 103 10.17 0.50 3.65
CA PHE A 103 10.61 1.70 2.95
C PHE A 103 12.07 1.64 2.45
N GLY A 104 12.98 0.96 3.18
CA GLY A 104 14.37 0.77 2.75
C GLY A 104 14.50 -0.10 1.50
N ASP A 105 13.82 -1.26 1.51
CA ASP A 105 13.80 -2.21 0.39
C ASP A 105 13.11 -1.61 -0.85
N ILE A 106 12.07 -0.80 -0.63
CA ILE A 106 11.40 -0.03 -1.70
C ILE A 106 12.38 0.91 -2.41
N GLY A 107 13.23 1.63 -1.66
CA GLY A 107 14.24 2.51 -2.24
C GLY A 107 15.18 1.77 -3.19
N MET A 108 15.61 0.56 -2.79
CA MET A 108 16.45 -0.30 -3.63
C MET A 108 15.70 -0.84 -4.85
N ASN A 109 14.44 -1.26 -4.68
CA ASN A 109 13.62 -1.81 -5.76
C ASN A 109 13.25 -0.75 -6.80
N ILE A 110 13.00 0.51 -6.40
CA ILE A 110 12.80 1.61 -7.35
C ILE A 110 14.05 1.91 -8.14
N LYS A 111 15.23 1.90 -7.50
CA LYS A 111 16.48 2.09 -8.23
C LYS A 111 16.66 1.06 -9.33
N ARG A 112 16.41 -0.22 -9.03
CA ARG A 112 16.41 -1.30 -10.01
C ARG A 112 15.38 -1.08 -11.13
N LEU A 113 14.16 -0.66 -10.79
CA LEU A 113 13.12 -0.34 -11.77
C LEU A 113 13.57 0.78 -12.74
N VAL A 114 14.22 1.82 -12.22
CA VAL A 114 14.76 2.92 -13.02
C VAL A 114 15.91 2.44 -13.91
N ASP A 115 16.83 1.62 -13.39
CA ASP A 115 17.97 1.10 -14.13
C ASP A 115 17.51 0.20 -15.31
N GLU A 116 16.54 -0.68 -15.07
CA GLU A 116 15.91 -1.53 -16.10
C GLU A 116 15.23 -0.67 -17.19
N PHE A 117 14.47 0.36 -16.79
CA PHE A 117 13.85 1.29 -17.73
C PHE A 117 14.90 2.05 -18.57
N GLN A 118 16.00 2.48 -17.97
CA GLN A 118 17.07 3.16 -18.69
C GLN A 118 17.75 2.26 -19.72
N GLN A 119 17.94 0.97 -19.41
CA GLN A 119 18.48 0.00 -20.38
C GLN A 119 17.58 -0.14 -21.60
N ILE A 120 16.28 -0.28 -21.38
CA ILE A 120 15.26 -0.37 -22.45
C ILE A 120 15.18 0.95 -23.24
N SER A 121 15.29 2.09 -22.55
CA SER A 121 15.27 3.39 -23.22
C SER A 121 16.49 3.60 -24.12
N LYS A 122 17.68 3.13 -23.74
CA LYS A 122 18.90 3.23 -24.55
C LYS A 122 18.83 2.34 -25.79
N SER A 123 18.33 1.11 -25.67
CA SER A 123 18.14 0.22 -26.82
C SER A 123 17.09 0.75 -27.80
N ASN A 124 16.08 1.46 -27.29
CA ASN A 124 15.08 2.15 -28.11
C ASN A 124 15.57 3.46 -28.75
N GLN A 125 16.69 4.04 -28.32
CA GLN A 125 17.27 5.25 -28.92
C GLN A 125 18.17 4.94 -30.13
N SER A 126 18.68 3.71 -30.25
CA SER A 126 19.53 3.26 -31.36
C SER A 126 18.73 2.76 -32.57
N ILE A 127 17.74 3.52 -33.04
CA ILE A 127 16.96 3.19 -34.24
C ILE A 127 17.73 3.68 -35.46
N GLN A 128 18.33 2.77 -36.24
CA GLN A 128 19.13 3.12 -37.42
C GLN A 128 18.51 2.62 -38.73
N THR A 129 17.59 1.65 -38.69
CA THR A 129 16.97 1.06 -39.88
C THR A 129 15.44 1.19 -39.88
N ILE A 130 14.83 1.05 -41.06
CA ILE A 130 13.36 1.04 -41.24
C ILE A 130 12.74 -0.17 -40.52
N GLU A 131 13.45 -1.30 -40.44
CA GLU A 131 13.00 -2.48 -39.71
C GLU A 131 12.97 -2.24 -38.19
N ASP A 132 13.95 -1.49 -37.66
CA ASP A 132 13.97 -1.10 -36.24
C ASP A 132 12.85 -0.11 -35.91
N MET A 133 12.49 0.79 -36.84
CA MET A 133 11.33 1.68 -36.68
C MET A 133 10.03 0.88 -36.53
N ALA A 134 9.82 -0.16 -37.34
CA ALA A 134 8.63 -1.01 -37.24
C ALA A 134 8.57 -1.73 -35.87
N LYS A 135 9.69 -2.35 -35.44
CA LYS A 135 9.80 -3.01 -34.13
C LYS A 135 9.58 -2.05 -32.96
N PHE A 136 10.02 -0.80 -33.08
CA PHE A 136 9.80 0.21 -32.06
C PHE A 136 8.32 0.61 -31.95
N VAL A 137 7.64 0.83 -33.08
CA VAL A 137 6.21 1.16 -33.08
C VAL A 137 5.38 0.05 -32.43
N ASP A 138 5.72 -1.22 -32.66
CA ASP A 138 5.06 -2.36 -32.03
C ASP A 138 5.26 -2.38 -30.50
N LYS A 139 6.46 -2.03 -30.01
CA LYS A 139 6.80 -2.02 -28.58
C LYS A 139 6.47 -0.70 -27.87
N TYR A 140 6.14 0.35 -28.61
CA TYR A 140 5.91 1.69 -28.07
C TYR A 140 4.79 1.75 -27.01
N PRO A 141 3.64 1.04 -27.16
CA PRO A 141 2.61 1.03 -26.12
C PRO A 141 3.09 0.48 -24.78
N GLU A 142 3.90 -0.59 -24.82
CA GLU A 142 4.48 -1.20 -23.62
C GLU A 142 5.52 -0.28 -22.97
N TYR A 143 6.39 0.33 -23.77
CA TYR A 143 7.35 1.33 -23.30
C TYR A 143 6.65 2.52 -22.62
N ARG A 144 5.56 3.03 -23.20
CA ARG A 144 4.77 4.13 -22.62
C ARG A 144 4.14 3.73 -21.28
N LYS A 145 3.61 2.51 -21.17
CA LYS A 145 3.07 1.98 -19.90
C LYS A 145 4.16 1.86 -18.83
N MET A 146 5.32 1.33 -19.20
CA MET A 146 6.46 1.19 -18.30
C MET A 146 6.96 2.56 -17.81
N HIS A 147 7.10 3.53 -18.72
CA HIS A 147 7.47 4.91 -18.37
C HIS A 147 6.49 5.53 -17.36
N GLY A 148 5.18 5.34 -17.59
CA GLY A 148 4.15 5.80 -16.67
C GLY A 148 4.29 5.18 -15.26
N ASN A 149 4.53 3.87 -15.17
CA ASN A 149 4.73 3.19 -13.89
C ASN A 149 6.03 3.63 -13.19
N VAL A 150 7.14 3.78 -13.91
CA VAL A 150 8.41 4.28 -13.35
C VAL A 150 8.20 5.69 -12.80
N SER A 151 7.64 6.60 -13.60
CA SER A 151 7.37 7.98 -13.17
C SER A 151 6.49 7.98 -11.92
N LYS A 152 5.42 7.19 -11.91
CA LYS A 152 4.48 7.07 -10.79
C LYS A 152 5.19 6.71 -9.48
N HIS A 153 5.92 5.60 -9.46
CA HIS A 153 6.54 5.09 -8.23
C HIS A 153 7.70 5.97 -7.76
N VAL A 154 8.50 6.49 -8.71
CA VAL A 154 9.57 7.45 -8.39
C VAL A 154 9.00 8.70 -7.73
N THR A 155 7.93 9.29 -8.29
CA THR A 155 7.28 10.46 -7.68
C THR A 155 6.78 10.14 -6.27
N LEU A 156 6.05 9.04 -6.07
CA LEU A 156 5.52 8.68 -4.76
C LEU A 156 6.64 8.52 -3.70
N VAL A 157 7.70 7.79 -4.02
CA VAL A 157 8.78 7.55 -3.06
C VAL A 157 9.63 8.79 -2.82
N THR A 158 9.85 9.62 -3.83
CA THR A 158 10.56 10.91 -3.64
C THR A 158 9.82 11.80 -2.65
N GLU A 159 8.49 11.86 -2.76
CA GLU A 159 7.66 12.71 -1.91
C GLU A 159 7.53 12.15 -0.49
N MET A 160 7.41 10.82 -0.34
CA MET A 160 7.49 10.20 0.98
C MET A 160 8.85 10.44 1.64
N SER A 161 9.98 10.28 0.92
CA SER A 161 11.31 10.56 1.45
C SER A 161 11.43 11.99 1.96
N LYS A 162 10.91 12.95 1.19
CA LYS A 162 10.89 14.37 1.59
C LYS A 162 10.08 14.59 2.87
N ILE A 163 8.88 14.01 2.98
CA ILE A 163 8.04 14.15 4.17
C ILE A 163 8.71 13.51 5.40
N VAL A 164 9.31 12.33 5.24
CA VAL A 164 10.06 11.63 6.30
C VAL A 164 11.17 12.50 6.85
N GLU A 165 11.94 13.14 5.96
CA GLU A 165 13.07 13.99 6.33
C GLU A 165 12.60 15.31 6.97
N GLU A 166 11.62 16.00 6.38
CA GLU A 166 11.07 17.26 6.88
C GLU A 166 10.44 17.12 8.27
N ARG A 167 9.71 16.02 8.51
CA ARG A 167 9.02 15.76 9.78
C ARG A 167 9.84 14.91 10.76
N LYS A 168 11.05 14.50 10.38
CA LYS A 168 11.95 13.63 11.17
C LYS A 168 11.25 12.34 11.63
N LEU A 169 10.48 11.71 10.74
CA LEU A 169 9.61 10.58 11.09
C LEU A 169 10.37 9.36 11.60
N MET A 170 11.65 9.18 11.24
CA MET A 170 12.49 8.12 11.81
C MET A 170 12.61 8.24 13.33
N LEU A 171 12.87 9.46 13.85
CA LEU A 171 13.01 9.70 15.29
C LEU A 171 11.66 9.60 16.01
N VAL A 172 10.60 10.11 15.37
CA VAL A 172 9.24 10.03 15.90
C VAL A 172 8.81 8.57 16.01
N SER A 173 8.96 7.80 14.94
CA SER A 173 8.61 6.39 14.91
C SER A 173 9.43 5.58 15.90
N GLU A 174 10.71 5.87 16.10
CA GLU A 174 11.53 5.22 17.12
C GLU A 174 10.94 5.43 18.52
N THR A 175 10.58 6.68 18.85
CA THR A 175 9.95 7.04 20.13
C THR A 175 8.57 6.38 20.30
N GLU A 176 7.76 6.32 19.24
CA GLU A 176 6.47 5.64 19.24
C GLU A 176 6.61 4.15 19.53
N GLN A 177 7.58 3.48 18.89
CA GLN A 177 7.84 2.06 19.10
C GLN A 177 8.37 1.79 20.51
N GLU A 178 9.24 2.67 21.04
CA GLU A 178 9.69 2.59 22.42
C GLU A 178 8.51 2.73 23.40
N LEU A 179 7.63 3.69 23.18
CA LEU A 179 6.45 3.87 24.04
C LEU A 179 5.48 2.68 23.94
N ALA A 180 5.20 2.19 22.74
CA ALA A 180 4.24 1.12 22.50
C ALA A 180 4.75 -0.26 22.97
N CYS A 181 6.05 -0.53 22.81
CA CYS A 181 6.63 -1.85 23.08
C CYS A 181 7.45 -1.94 24.37
N ASN A 182 8.15 -0.85 24.78
CA ASN A 182 9.12 -0.89 25.89
C ASN A 182 8.56 -0.35 27.23
N GLY A 183 7.33 0.19 27.25
CA GLY A 183 6.66 0.69 28.46
C GLY A 183 6.46 -0.35 29.58
N GLY A 184 6.70 -1.65 29.31
CA GLY A 184 6.68 -2.72 30.30
C GLY A 184 7.84 -2.72 31.31
N GLN A 185 8.94 -1.99 31.07
CA GLN A 185 10.02 -1.85 32.07
C GLN A 185 9.78 -0.72 33.07
N VAL A 186 8.87 0.22 32.79
CA VAL A 186 8.57 1.33 33.70
C VAL A 186 7.64 0.89 34.84
N ALA A 187 6.90 -0.20 34.68
CA ALA A 187 6.15 -0.83 35.77
C ALA A 187 7.06 -1.48 36.85
N ALA A 188 8.37 -1.57 36.61
CA ALA A 188 9.35 -1.98 37.63
C ALA A 188 9.93 -0.79 38.42
N PHE A 189 9.50 0.45 38.12
CA PHE A 189 9.96 1.67 38.77
C PHE A 189 8.80 2.52 39.31
N GLU A 190 7.80 1.90 39.94
CA GLU A 190 6.97 2.59 40.93
C GLU A 190 6.69 1.68 42.15
N MET A 191 7.33 2.06 43.27
CA MET A 191 7.15 1.73 44.70
C MET A 191 7.10 0.27 45.18
#